data_AF-A0AAD6KHI8-F1
#
_entry.id   AF-A0AAD6KHI8-F1
#
_cell.length_a   1.000
_cell.length_b   1.000
_cell.length_c   1.000
_cell.angle_alpha   90.00
_cell.angle_beta   90.00
_cell.angle_gamma   90.00
#
_symmetry.space_group_name_H-M   'P 1'
#
loop_
_entity.id
_entity.type
_entity.pdbx_description
1 polymer ?
#
loop_
_entity_poly.entity_id
_entity_poly.type
_entity_poly.pdbx_seq_one_letter_code
_entity_poly.pdbx_strand_id
1 'polypeptide(L)'
;MAPNDNTHPLVEAHRKVRIIELNQKHSELLGQMEAERDRGKALKEGTGEKSSRGWWEAPIDELSLQELKQMNAMLEEFHKNLYENKNELRRNGGASSSSFQPHSGHATNIPFCQL
;
A
#
# COMPACT_ATOMS: atom_id res chain seq x y z
N MET A 1 -10.72 55.41 -37.29
CA MET A 1 -10.95 54.00 -36.95
C MET A 1 -10.09 53.73 -35.73
N ALA A 2 -10.68 53.69 -34.52
CA ALA A 2 -9.92 53.55 -33.29
C ALA A 2 -9.37 52.11 -33.16
N PRO A 3 -8.14 51.90 -32.64
CA PRO A 3 -7.59 50.57 -32.43
C PRO A 3 -8.45 49.81 -31.44
N ASN A 4 -8.81 48.57 -31.79
CA ASN A 4 -9.68 47.73 -30.99
C ASN A 4 -8.93 47.27 -29.72
N ASP A 5 -9.43 47.65 -28.55
CA ASP A 5 -8.81 47.50 -27.22
C ASP A 5 -9.15 46.16 -26.55
N ASN A 6 -9.50 45.17 -27.37
CA ASN A 6 -9.99 43.83 -27.02
C ASN A 6 -8.86 42.84 -26.64
N THR A 7 -7.60 43.29 -26.61
CA THR A 7 -6.48 42.53 -26.04
C THR A 7 -6.57 42.42 -24.52
N HIS A 8 -7.03 43.46 -23.82
CA HIS A 8 -7.09 43.48 -22.36
C HIS A 8 -8.11 42.47 -21.77
N PRO A 9 -9.34 42.33 -22.30
CA PRO A 9 -10.28 41.31 -21.83
C PRO A 9 -9.79 39.88 -22.04
N LEU A 10 -9.08 39.61 -23.14
CA LEU A 10 -8.55 38.28 -23.45
C LEU A 10 -7.43 37.87 -22.48
N VAL A 11 -6.51 38.78 -22.18
CA VAL A 11 -5.43 38.56 -21.21
C VAL A 11 -6.00 38.31 -19.82
N GLU A 12 -7.00 39.09 -19.40
CA GLU A 12 -7.66 38.89 -18.11
C GLU A 12 -8.44 37.57 -18.04
N ALA A 13 -9.10 37.16 -19.13
CA ALA A 13 -9.76 35.86 -19.20
C ALA A 13 -8.74 34.71 -19.04
N HIS A 14 -7.60 34.79 -19.74
CA HIS A 14 -6.54 33.79 -19.64
C HIS A 14 -5.95 33.73 -18.22
N ARG A 15 -5.69 34.89 -17.60
CA ARG A 15 -5.20 34.97 -16.22
C ARG A 15 -6.17 34.30 -15.24
N LYS A 16 -7.47 34.57 -15.38
CA LYS A 16 -8.52 33.95 -14.53
C LYS A 16 -8.56 32.43 -14.69
N VAL A 17 -8.52 31.92 -15.92
CA VAL A 17 -8.48 30.47 -16.18
C VAL A 17 -7.26 29.84 -15.51
N ARG A 18 -6.08 30.44 -15.67
CA ARG A 18 -4.85 29.91 -15.06
C ARG A 18 -4.90 29.89 -13.53
N ILE A 19 -5.50 30.90 -12.92
CA ILE A 19 -5.69 30.94 -11.45
C ILE A 19 -6.63 29.83 -11.00
N ILE A 20 -7.73 29.61 -11.71
CA ILE A 20 -8.69 28.54 -11.40
C ILE A 20 -8.01 27.17 -11.49
N GLU A 21 -7.26 26.91 -12.57
CA GLU A 21 -6.52 25.65 -12.75
C GLU A 21 -5.50 25.41 -11.64
N LEU A 22 -4.75 26.44 -11.25
CA LEU A 22 -3.76 26.34 -10.17
C LEU A 22 -4.43 26.06 -8.82
N ASN A 23 -5.53 26.75 -8.53
CA ASN A 23 -6.29 26.51 -7.30
C ASN A 23 -6.88 25.09 -7.28
N GLN A 24 -7.34 24.58 -8.41
CA GLN A 24 -7.86 23.22 -8.52
C GLN A 24 -6.76 22.19 -8.24
N LYS A 25 -5.59 22.32 -8.87
CA LYS A 25 -4.43 21.45 -8.61
C LYS A 25 -3.97 21.50 -7.16
N HIS A 26 -3.96 22.69 -6.56
CA HIS A 26 -3.61 22.86 -5.15
C HIS A 26 -4.58 22.09 -4.26
N SER A 27 -5.89 22.24 -4.47
CA SER A 27 -6.90 21.52 -3.70
C SER A 27 -6.82 20.00 -3.89
N GLU A 28 -6.55 19.52 -5.10
CA GLU A 28 -6.35 18.10 -5.38
C GLU A 28 -5.13 17.53 -4.65
N LEU A 29 -3.99 18.20 -4.74
CA LEU A 29 -2.76 17.79 -4.04
C LEU A 29 -2.93 17.84 -2.52
N LEU A 30 -3.62 18.85 -2.00
CA LEU A 30 -3.94 18.95 -0.58
C LEU A 30 -4.80 17.75 -0.16
N GLY A 31 -5.86 17.44 -0.89
CA GLY A 31 -6.72 16.28 -0.61
C GLY A 31 -5.96 14.95 -0.63
N GLN A 32 -5.05 14.76 -1.59
CA GLN A 32 -4.20 13.57 -1.64
C GLN A 32 -3.27 13.47 -0.42
N MET A 33 -2.64 14.59 -0.04
CA MET A 33 -1.77 14.64 1.13
C MET A 33 -2.53 14.33 2.42
N GLU A 34 -3.74 14.87 2.56
CA GLU A 34 -4.59 14.59 3.72
C GLU A 34 -5.05 13.13 3.78
N ALA A 35 -5.44 12.56 2.63
CA ALA A 35 -5.79 11.16 2.53
C ALA A 35 -4.61 10.24 2.92
N GLU A 36 -3.40 10.55 2.45
CA GLU A 36 -2.19 9.79 2.81
C GLU A 36 -1.81 9.96 4.30
N ARG A 37 -1.96 11.17 4.84
CA ARG A 37 -1.80 11.43 6.28
C ARG A 37 -2.77 10.59 7.10
N ASP A 38 -4.04 10.56 6.71
CA ASP A 38 -5.09 9.85 7.45
C ASP A 38 -4.94 8.33 7.29
N ARG A 39 -4.50 7.85 6.12
CA ARG A 39 -4.05 6.45 5.92
C ARG A 39 -2.88 6.10 6.85
N GLY A 40 -1.89 6.99 6.97
CA GLY A 40 -0.77 6.83 7.90
C GLY A 40 -1.20 6.76 9.37
N LYS A 41 -2.17 7.60 9.76
CA LYS A 41 -2.76 7.56 11.11
C LYS A 41 -3.53 6.26 11.34
N ALA A 42 -4.37 5.84 10.41
CA ALA A 42 -5.13 4.59 10.51
C ALA A 42 -4.21 3.36 10.61
N LEU A 43 -3.09 3.36 9.88
CA LEU A 43 -2.06 2.32 10.02
C LEU A 43 -1.42 2.36 11.42
N LYS A 44 -1.09 3.54 11.93
CA LYS A 44 -0.54 3.70 13.29
C LYS A 44 -1.54 3.28 14.37
N GLU A 45 -2.82 3.61 14.21
CA GLU A 45 -3.92 3.26 15.12
C GLU A 45 -4.24 1.75 15.07
N GLY A 46 -4.24 1.14 13.89
CA GLY A 46 -4.41 -0.30 13.70
C GLY A 46 -3.21 -1.13 14.18
N THR A 47 -2.04 -0.50 14.29
CA THR A 47 -0.84 -1.09 14.91
C THR A 47 -0.81 -0.85 16.43
N GLY A 48 -1.78 -0.09 16.97
CA GLY A 48 -1.91 0.21 18.38
C GLY A 48 -0.75 1.06 18.91
N GLU A 49 -1.03 2.30 19.34
CA GLU A 49 -0.05 3.15 20.03
C GLU A 49 0.51 2.55 21.34
N LYS A 50 0.03 1.37 21.76
CA LYS A 50 0.55 0.58 22.86
C LYS A 50 0.34 -0.91 22.56
N SER A 51 1.31 -1.60 21.95
CA SER A 51 1.80 -2.92 22.38
C SER A 51 2.75 -3.51 21.34
N SER A 52 4.02 -3.59 21.72
CA SER A 52 5.12 -4.24 20.99
C SER A 52 5.46 -3.58 19.66
N ARG A 53 6.62 -2.90 19.60
CA ARG A 53 7.46 -3.06 18.39
C ARG A 53 7.41 -4.55 18.07
N GLY A 54 7.02 -4.95 16.87
CA GLY A 54 7.11 -6.35 16.47
C GLY A 54 8.49 -6.87 16.90
N TRP A 55 8.62 -8.13 17.30
CA TRP A 55 9.90 -8.59 17.86
C TRP A 55 11.10 -8.41 16.91
N TRP A 56 10.84 -8.11 15.63
CA TRP A 56 11.80 -7.78 14.56
C TRP A 56 11.97 -6.27 14.25
N GLU A 57 11.24 -5.36 14.92
CA GLU A 57 11.21 -3.92 14.57
C GLU A 57 12.23 -3.07 15.34
N ALA A 58 12.89 -3.64 16.34
CA ALA A 58 13.98 -2.96 17.05
C ALA A 58 15.25 -2.95 16.19
N PRO A 59 15.90 -1.79 15.97
CA PRO A 59 17.20 -1.73 15.31
C PRO A 59 18.23 -2.59 16.06
N ILE A 60 19.07 -3.32 15.32
CA ILE A 60 20.07 -4.24 15.91
C ILE A 60 21.02 -3.50 16.86
N ASP A 61 21.39 -2.27 16.54
CA ASP A 61 22.28 -1.43 17.34
C ASP A 61 21.63 -0.94 18.65
N GLU A 62 20.31 -1.06 18.79
CA GLU A 62 19.54 -0.70 19.99
C GLU A 62 19.28 -1.91 20.91
N LEU A 63 19.64 -3.13 20.49
CA LEU A 63 19.36 -4.36 21.23
C LEU A 63 20.53 -4.78 22.12
N SER A 64 20.23 -5.17 23.36
CA SER A 64 21.18 -5.88 24.21
C SER A 64 21.47 -7.29 23.69
N LEU A 65 22.60 -7.87 24.10
CA LEU A 65 22.94 -9.26 23.76
C LEU A 65 21.86 -10.26 24.17
N GLN A 66 21.15 -9.98 25.27
CA GLN A 66 20.07 -10.85 25.76
C GLN A 66 18.85 -10.77 24.83
N GLU A 67 18.45 -9.57 24.42
CA GLU A 67 17.33 -9.38 23.49
C GLU A 67 17.66 -9.97 22.11
N LEU A 68 18.91 -9.84 21.65
CA LEU A 68 19.36 -10.46 20.40
C LEU A 68 19.25 -11.99 20.44
N LYS A 69 19.64 -12.62 21.56
CA LYS A 69 19.48 -14.07 21.76
C LYS A 69 18.01 -14.48 21.77
N GLN A 70 17.16 -13.69 22.40
CA GLN A 70 15.72 -13.94 22.42
C GLN A 70 15.12 -13.83 21.01
N MET A 71 15.54 -12.83 20.24
CA MET A 71 15.13 -12.66 18.83
C MET A 71 15.55 -13.86 17.98
N ASN A 72 16.79 -14.34 18.14
CA ASN A 72 17.27 -15.52 17.43
C ASN A 72 16.45 -16.77 17.78
N ALA A 73 16.11 -16.98 19.05
CA ALA A 73 15.29 -18.12 19.46
C ALA A 73 13.89 -18.08 18.85
N MET A 74 13.25 -16.91 18.79
CA MET A 74 11.93 -16.75 18.15
C MET A 74 11.99 -16.99 16.63
N LEU A 75 13.07 -16.58 15.96
CA LEU A 75 13.30 -16.87 14.54
C LEU A 75 13.45 -18.37 14.27
N GLU A 76 14.22 -19.07 15.11
CA GLU A 76 14.39 -20.53 15.00
C GLU A 76 13.05 -21.26 15.16
N GLU A 77 12.24 -20.87 16.15
CA GLU A 77 10.91 -21.43 16.36
C GLU A 77 9.98 -21.14 15.18
N PHE A 78 9.98 -19.90 14.69
CA PHE A 78 9.18 -19.52 13.52
C PHE A 78 9.56 -20.33 12.28
N HIS A 79 10.85 -20.50 12.00
CA HIS A 79 11.33 -21.33 10.89
C HIS A 79 10.89 -22.79 11.03
N LYS A 80 10.95 -23.35 12.24
CA LYS A 80 10.46 -24.71 12.52
C LYS A 80 8.97 -24.82 12.21
N ASN A 81 8.16 -23.89 12.71
CA ASN A 81 6.71 -23.89 12.51
C ASN A 81 6.34 -23.79 11.02
N LEU A 82 7.06 -22.96 10.24
CA LEU A 82 6.88 -22.88 8.79
C LEU A 82 7.19 -24.21 8.09
N TYR A 83 8.28 -24.87 8.49
CA TYR A 83 8.67 -26.16 7.90
C TYR A 83 7.64 -27.25 8.20
N GLU A 84 7.13 -27.29 9.43
CA GLU A 84 6.08 -28.20 9.87
C GLU A 84 4.78 -27.95 9.09
N ASN A 85 4.29 -26.72 9.05
CA ASN A 85 3.09 -26.35 8.30
C ASN A 85 3.19 -26.70 6.81
N LYS A 86 4.32 -26.43 6.16
CA LYS A 86 4.57 -26.82 4.77
C LYS A 86 4.47 -28.34 4.57
N ASN A 87 4.98 -29.13 5.52
CA ASN A 87 4.92 -30.59 5.45
C ASN A 87 3.50 -31.12 5.69
N GLU A 88 2.75 -30.51 6.61
CA GLU A 88 1.34 -30.82 6.84
C GLU A 88 0.48 -30.54 5.60
N LEU A 89 0.67 -29.37 4.98
CA LEU A 89 -0.02 -29.02 3.74
C LEU A 89 0.27 -30.02 2.61
N ARG A 90 1.54 -30.45 2.46
CA ARG A 90 1.92 -31.48 1.47
C ARG A 90 1.25 -32.82 1.74
N ARG A 91 1.12 -33.22 3.01
CA ARG A 91 0.43 -34.47 3.39
C ARG A 91 -1.07 -34.40 3.11
N ASN A 92 -1.68 -33.23 3.33
CA ASN A 92 -3.13 -33.04 3.24
C ASN A 92 -3.60 -32.67 1.82
N GLY A 93 -2.74 -32.14 0.95
CA GLY A 93 -3.04 -31.73 -0.43
C GLY A 93 -3.10 -32.86 -1.47
N GLY A 94 -3.12 -34.13 -1.05
CA GLY A 94 -3.02 -35.31 -1.93
C GLY A 94 -4.34 -35.85 -2.52
N ALA A 95 -5.49 -35.22 -2.27
CA ALA A 95 -6.77 -35.71 -2.80
C ALA A 95 -7.71 -34.56 -3.21
N SER A 96 -7.53 -34.09 -4.43
CA SER A 96 -8.62 -33.51 -5.24
C SER A 96 -8.20 -33.58 -6.72
N SER A 97 -8.37 -34.77 -7.30
CA SER A 97 -8.43 -34.92 -8.75
C SER A 97 -9.74 -34.29 -9.23
N SER A 98 -9.66 -33.11 -9.81
CA SER A 98 -10.75 -32.47 -10.53
C SER A 98 -10.17 -31.69 -11.71
N SER A 99 -9.80 -32.39 -12.79
CA SER A 99 -9.49 -31.71 -14.04
C SER A 99 -10.78 -31.17 -14.65
N PHE A 100 -10.91 -29.85 -14.58
CA PHE A 100 -11.97 -29.05 -15.19
C PHE A 100 -11.97 -29.19 -16.72
N GLN A 101 -13.15 -29.37 -17.29
CA GLN A 101 -13.35 -29.36 -18.75
C GLN A 101 -13.28 -27.93 -19.29
N PRO A 102 -12.66 -27.68 -20.45
CA PRO A 102 -12.57 -26.34 -21.02
C PRO A 102 -13.86 -26.03 -21.78
N HIS A 103 -14.76 -25.24 -21.19
CA HIS A 103 -15.74 -24.49 -21.98
C HIS A 103 -15.05 -23.24 -22.56
N SER A 104 -15.00 -23.19 -23.89
CA SER A 104 -14.52 -22.05 -24.67
C SER A 104 -15.53 -20.90 -24.56
N GLY A 105 -15.05 -19.69 -24.27
CA GLY A 105 -15.83 -18.47 -24.53
C GLY A 105 -15.59 -17.32 -23.56
N HIS A 106 -14.83 -16.33 -24.05
CA HIS A 106 -14.75 -14.93 -23.60
C HIS A 106 -13.82 -14.61 -22.41
N ALA A 107 -12.77 -13.85 -22.74
CA ALA A 107 -11.75 -13.33 -21.86
C ALA A 107 -12.30 -12.33 -20.85
N THR A 108 -12.02 -12.55 -19.56
CA THR A 108 -12.02 -11.51 -18.54
C THR A 108 -10.73 -11.59 -17.74
N ASN A 109 -10.07 -10.44 -17.64
CA ASN A 109 -8.83 -10.22 -16.90
C ASN A 109 -8.97 -10.67 -15.44
N ILE A 110 -8.02 -11.48 -14.96
CA ILE A 110 -7.89 -11.84 -13.55
C ILE A 110 -7.00 -10.78 -12.86
N PRO A 111 -7.46 -10.12 -11.77
CA PRO A 111 -6.65 -9.13 -11.06
C PRO A 111 -5.55 -9.77 -10.19
N PHE A 112 -4.46 -9.01 -10.06
CA PHE A 112 -3.13 -9.31 -9.54
C PHE A 112 -3.02 -9.73 -8.05
N CYS A 113 -4.08 -10.20 -7.40
CA CYS A 113 -4.02 -10.61 -5.98
C CYS A 113 -3.52 -12.06 -5.80
N GLN A 114 -2.39 -12.39 -6.41
CA GLN A 114 -1.59 -13.57 -6.10
C GLN A 114 -0.10 -13.20 -6.13
N LEU A 115 0.38 -12.52 -5.07
CA LEU A 115 1.71 -12.74 -4.50
C LEU A 115 1.77 -12.27 -3.05
#